data_AF-A0A4Z2CV67-F1
#
_entry.id   AF-A0A4Z2CV67-F1
#
_cell.length_a   1.000
_cell.length_b   1.000
_cell.length_c   1.000
_cell.angle_alpha   90.00
_cell.angle_beta   90.00
_cell.angle_gamma   90.00
#
_symmetry.space_group_name_H-M   'P 1'
#
loop_
_entity.id
_entity.type
_entity.pdbx_description
1 polymer ?
#
loop_
_entity_poly.entity_id
_entity_poly.type
_entity_poly.pdbx_seq_one_letter_code
_entity_poly.pdbx_strand_id
1 'polypeptide(L)'
;CIGIVAEQNPTFYYNMGQQFWPTLGYGYNAGVLLFHLSRLRARGWDRIWMKIGLNLMNEKGVLPTAEQDVINAVLNQNKRWLYEIPCEWNIQLSAFSRRERCPVVWKFSPSNYINREQFLPDNILTSYPIAKLLHFNAHVKPEYFFPTPLRFPSTTDGMNEFHSTIHLSRKYLQLYYHLRSMNRHCFI
;
A
#
# COMPACT_ATOMS: atom_id res chain seq x y z
N CYS A 1 16.81 2.95 12.64
CA CYS A 1 15.93 3.82 11.83
C CYS A 1 14.97 2.93 11.09
N ILE A 2 13.79 3.45 10.79
CA ILE A 2 12.66 2.74 10.21
C ILE A 2 12.28 3.49 8.96
N GLY A 3 12.53 2.85 7.82
CA GLY A 3 11.94 3.23 6.56
C GLY A 3 10.51 2.71 6.49
N ILE A 4 9.55 3.58 6.17
CA ILE A 4 8.15 3.21 5.99
C ILE A 4 7.49 4.19 5.01
N VAL A 5 6.42 3.77 4.33
CA VAL A 5 5.70 4.59 3.34
C VAL A 5 4.44 5.19 3.97
N ALA A 6 4.15 6.46 3.65
CA ALA A 6 2.99 7.17 4.18
C ALA A 6 1.66 6.46 3.84
N GLU A 7 0.71 6.51 4.76
CA GLU A 7 -0.64 5.96 4.56
C GLU A 7 -1.40 6.75 3.49
N GLN A 8 -2.02 6.06 2.53
CA GLN A 8 -2.81 6.65 1.44
C GLN A 8 -4.30 6.70 1.75
N ASN A 9 -4.80 5.97 2.75
CA ASN A 9 -6.17 6.05 3.24
C ASN A 9 -6.25 6.99 4.46
N PRO A 10 -6.58 8.29 4.29
CA PRO A 10 -6.68 9.21 5.41
C PRO A 10 -7.92 8.97 6.29
N THR A 11 -8.84 8.11 5.84
CA THR A 11 -10.07 7.78 6.58
C THR A 11 -9.94 6.49 7.40
N PHE A 12 -8.82 5.77 7.29
CA PHE A 12 -8.63 4.47 7.95
C PHE A 12 -8.92 4.55 9.46
N TYR A 13 -8.38 5.57 10.12
CA TYR A 13 -8.61 5.81 11.55
C TYR A 13 -9.81 6.73 11.84
N TYR A 14 -10.39 7.41 10.83
CA TYR A 14 -11.47 8.38 11.04
C TYR A 14 -12.73 7.72 11.61
N ASN A 15 -13.11 6.55 11.07
CA ASN A 15 -14.26 5.78 11.56
C ASN A 15 -14.00 5.09 12.90
N MET A 16 -12.75 5.11 13.39
CA MET A 16 -12.34 4.63 14.71
C MET A 16 -12.24 5.78 15.73
N GLY A 17 -12.60 7.01 15.32
CA GLY A 17 -12.47 8.25 16.08
C GLY A 17 -11.18 9.01 15.70
N GLN A 18 -11.28 10.34 15.49
CA GLN A 18 -10.21 11.23 15.02
C GLN A 18 -8.90 11.21 15.86
N GLN A 19 -8.88 10.56 17.03
CA GLN A 19 -7.78 10.52 17.99
C GLN A 19 -7.32 9.09 18.37
N PHE A 20 -7.74 8.05 17.63
CA PHE A 20 -7.55 6.69 18.14
C PHE A 20 -6.07 6.30 18.37
N TRP A 21 -5.13 6.76 17.54
CA TRP A 21 -3.69 6.51 17.74
C TRP A 21 -2.80 7.75 17.62
N PRO A 22 -1.70 7.83 18.40
CA PRO A 22 -0.67 8.84 18.18
C PRO A 22 0.10 8.54 16.88
N THR A 23 -0.18 9.28 15.81
CA THR A 23 0.50 9.15 14.52
C THR A 23 1.04 10.48 14.01
N LEU A 24 2.02 10.42 13.10
CA LEU A 24 2.48 11.58 12.35
C LEU A 24 1.60 11.76 11.12
N GLY A 25 0.90 12.89 11.01
CA GLY A 25 -0.02 13.13 9.89
C GLY A 25 -1.18 12.13 9.88
N TYR A 26 -1.28 11.34 8.81
CA TYR A 26 -2.26 10.26 8.68
C TYR A 26 -1.69 8.87 9.04
N GLY A 27 -0.44 8.84 9.53
CA GLY A 27 0.30 7.62 9.78
C GLY A 27 0.97 7.04 8.53
N TYR A 28 1.53 5.85 8.73
CA TYR A 28 2.34 5.11 7.77
C TYR A 28 1.83 3.68 7.63
N ASN A 29 1.95 3.13 6.42
CA ASN A 29 1.50 1.79 6.08
C ASN A 29 2.65 0.77 6.24
N ALA A 30 2.43 -0.30 7.00
CA ALA A 30 3.44 -1.30 7.31
C ALA A 30 3.68 -2.35 6.20
N GLY A 31 3.01 -2.24 5.05
CA GLY A 31 3.19 -3.16 3.92
C GLY A 31 4.62 -3.23 3.38
N VAL A 32 5.39 -2.15 3.54
CA VAL A 32 6.82 -2.11 3.22
C VAL A 32 7.58 -1.41 4.34
N LEU A 33 8.58 -2.10 4.88
CA LEU A 33 9.42 -1.63 5.97
C LEU A 33 10.90 -1.81 5.61
N LEU A 34 11.70 -0.79 5.90
CA LEU A 34 13.16 -0.86 5.83
C LEU A 34 13.75 -0.66 7.22
N PHE A 35 14.08 -1.74 7.90
CA PHE A 35 14.68 -1.67 9.23
C PHE A 35 16.20 -1.65 9.19
N HIS A 36 16.78 -0.57 9.69
CA HIS A 36 18.22 -0.56 10.00
C HIS A 36 18.45 -1.26 11.36
N LEU A 37 18.54 -2.58 11.33
CA LEU A 37 18.54 -3.43 12.53
C LEU A 37 19.63 -3.09 13.54
N SER A 38 20.88 -2.84 13.10
CA SER A 38 21.96 -2.48 14.03
C SER A 38 21.67 -1.18 14.80
N ARG A 39 21.12 -0.16 14.13
CA ARG A 39 20.71 1.10 14.80
C ARG A 39 19.50 0.89 15.71
N LEU A 40 18.59 -0.02 15.38
CA LEU A 40 17.43 -0.32 16.21
C LEU A 40 17.85 -1.05 17.50
N ARG A 41 18.72 -2.07 17.40
CA ARG A 41 19.29 -2.75 18.57
C ARG A 41 20.06 -1.81 19.48
N ALA A 42 20.92 -0.96 18.92
CA ALA A 42 21.69 0.03 19.70
C ALA A 42 20.81 1.04 20.46
N ARG A 43 19.53 1.17 20.09
CA ARG A 43 18.56 2.07 20.72
C ARG A 43 17.60 1.35 21.68
N GLY A 44 17.76 0.04 21.89
CA GLY A 44 16.85 -0.76 22.70
C GLY A 44 15.44 -0.84 22.11
N TRP A 45 15.35 -1.00 20.78
CA TRP A 45 14.09 -1.11 20.05
C TRP A 45 13.12 -2.12 20.66
N ASP A 46 13.61 -3.30 21.04
CA ASP A 46 12.84 -4.37 21.66
C ASP A 46 12.09 -3.90 22.92
N ARG A 47 12.78 -3.22 23.83
CA ARG A 47 12.17 -2.67 25.05
C ARG A 47 11.16 -1.56 24.74
N ILE A 48 11.48 -0.69 23.78
CA ILE A 48 10.62 0.43 23.38
C ILE A 48 9.35 -0.08 22.70
N TRP A 49 9.50 -1.02 21.76
CA TRP A 49 8.42 -1.72 21.07
C TRP A 49 7.45 -2.36 22.05
N MET A 50 7.97 -3.19 22.96
CA MET A 50 7.16 -3.89 23.95
C MET A 50 6.44 -2.93 24.88
N LYS A 51 7.14 -1.92 25.40
CA LYS A 51 6.55 -0.89 26.28
C LYS A 51 5.41 -0.15 25.58
N ILE A 52 5.63 0.31 24.35
CA ILE A 52 4.63 1.07 23.60
C ILE A 52 3.46 0.17 23.23
N GLY A 53 3.70 -1.04 22.73
CA GLY A 53 2.64 -1.99 22.39
C GLY A 53 1.75 -2.34 23.58
N LEU A 54 2.34 -2.62 24.75
CA LEU A 54 1.58 -2.89 25.98
C LEU A 54 0.77 -1.68 26.44
N ASN A 55 1.36 -0.48 26.38
CA ASN A 55 0.65 0.75 26.74
C ASN A 55 -0.54 1.00 25.81
N LEU A 56 -0.35 0.85 24.49
CA LEU A 56 -1.42 1.00 23.51
C LEU A 56 -2.55 -0.01 23.72
N MET A 57 -2.21 -1.28 23.98
CA MET A 57 -3.19 -2.31 24.30
C MET A 57 -3.97 -2.01 25.58
N ASN A 58 -3.28 -1.55 26.63
CA ASN A 58 -3.93 -1.18 27.90
C ASN A 58 -4.85 0.04 27.75
N GLU A 59 -4.46 1.02 26.93
CA GLU A 59 -5.22 2.27 26.75
C GLU A 59 -6.41 2.09 25.80
N LYS A 60 -6.25 1.34 24.70
CA LYS A 60 -7.27 1.24 23.64
C LYS A 60 -8.02 -0.09 23.60
N GLY A 61 -7.51 -1.13 24.25
CA GLY A 61 -8.09 -2.47 24.26
C GLY A 61 -7.94 -3.27 22.96
N VAL A 62 -7.67 -2.63 21.83
CA VAL A 62 -7.55 -3.25 20.50
C VAL A 62 -6.49 -2.56 19.66
N LEU A 63 -5.81 -3.32 18.78
CA LEU A 63 -4.89 -2.83 17.74
C LEU A 63 -5.46 -3.21 16.35
N PRO A 64 -6.30 -2.37 15.72
CA PRO A 64 -6.95 -2.69 14.45
C PRO A 64 -6.00 -3.04 13.29
N THR A 65 -4.77 -2.53 13.31
CA THR A 65 -3.71 -2.87 12.34
C THR A 65 -2.49 -3.52 12.98
N ALA A 66 -2.67 -4.08 14.19
CA ALA A 66 -1.65 -4.83 14.91
C ALA A 66 -0.31 -4.08 14.99
N GLU A 67 0.73 -4.60 14.34
CA GLU A 67 2.09 -4.03 14.37
C GLU A 67 2.16 -2.62 13.77
N GLN A 68 1.31 -2.28 12.78
CA GLN A 68 1.32 -0.96 12.15
C GLN A 68 0.94 0.13 13.15
N ASP A 69 -0.03 -0.11 14.04
CA ASP A 69 -0.42 0.83 15.09
C ASP A 69 0.76 1.09 16.05
N VAL A 70 1.47 0.03 16.46
CA VAL A 70 2.64 0.13 17.34
C VAL A 70 3.79 0.87 16.66
N ILE A 71 4.10 0.56 15.39
CA ILE A 71 5.15 1.26 14.62
C ILE A 71 4.85 2.76 14.54
N ASN A 72 3.61 3.11 14.21
CA ASN A 72 3.19 4.51 14.12
C ASN A 72 3.35 5.25 15.46
N ALA A 73 2.95 4.63 16.57
CA ALA A 73 3.15 5.21 17.89
C ALA A 73 4.62 5.36 18.28
N VAL A 74 5.46 4.36 17.96
CA VAL A 74 6.91 4.45 18.19
C VAL A 74 7.50 5.62 17.39
N LEU A 75 7.12 5.78 16.12
CA LEU A 75 7.58 6.87 15.27
C LEU A 75 7.06 8.23 15.73
N ASN A 76 5.85 8.32 16.25
CA ASN A 76 5.32 9.56 16.81
C ASN A 76 6.14 10.02 18.03
N GLN A 77 6.55 9.09 18.90
CA GLN A 77 7.42 9.37 20.05
C GLN A 77 8.90 9.57 19.67
N ASN A 78 9.34 8.97 18.56
CA ASN A 78 10.75 8.94 18.13
C ASN A 78 10.90 9.44 16.69
N LYS A 79 10.40 10.64 16.38
CA LYS A 79 10.31 11.18 15.01
C LYS A 79 11.61 11.10 14.21
N ARG A 80 12.77 11.26 14.86
CA ARG A 80 14.11 11.16 14.25
C ARG A 80 14.46 9.76 13.72
N TRP A 81 13.66 8.74 14.03
CA TRP A 81 13.88 7.38 13.54
C TRP A 81 13.24 7.13 12.18
N LEU A 82 12.30 7.98 11.78
CA LEU A 82 11.60 7.91 10.52
C LEU A 82 12.56 8.18 9.36
N TYR A 83 12.51 7.30 8.38
CA TYR A 83 12.94 7.55 7.02
C TYR A 83 11.69 7.36 6.15
N GLU A 84 11.17 8.43 5.56
CA GLU A 84 10.00 8.29 4.70
C GLU A 84 10.43 7.71 3.35
N ILE A 85 10.00 6.48 3.06
CA ILE A 85 10.28 5.82 1.78
C ILE A 85 9.38 6.47 0.71
N PRO A 86 9.90 6.79 -0.49
CA PRO A 86 9.09 7.31 -1.59
C PRO A 86 7.88 6.41 -1.89
N CYS A 87 6.73 7.04 -2.13
CA CYS A 87 5.45 6.33 -2.10
C CYS A 87 5.31 5.29 -3.23
N GLU A 88 6.06 5.42 -4.34
CA GLU A 88 6.04 4.46 -5.43
C GLU A 88 6.53 3.05 -5.05
N TRP A 89 7.13 2.91 -3.87
CA TRP A 89 7.54 1.64 -3.28
C TRP A 89 6.47 0.96 -2.41
N ASN A 90 5.30 1.55 -2.19
CA ASN A 90 4.17 0.90 -1.52
C ASN A 90 2.84 1.56 -1.93
N ILE A 91 2.42 1.33 -3.18
CA ILE A 91 1.14 1.82 -3.71
C ILE A 91 0.00 1.01 -3.13
N GLN A 92 -0.78 1.63 -2.26
CA GLN A 92 -1.86 1.02 -1.52
C GLN A 92 -3.15 0.99 -2.35
N LEU A 93 -3.70 -0.19 -2.54
CA LEU A 93 -4.87 -0.47 -3.38
C LEU A 93 -6.16 -0.77 -2.58
N SER A 94 -6.14 -0.54 -1.27
CA SER A 94 -7.29 -0.67 -0.39
C SER A 94 -8.40 0.33 -0.73
N ALA A 95 -9.62 0.01 -0.32
CA ALA A 95 -10.73 0.96 -0.38
C ALA A 95 -10.36 2.27 0.33
N PHE A 96 -10.82 3.39 -0.23
CA PHE A 96 -10.59 4.75 0.28
C PHE A 96 -9.13 5.25 0.25
N SER A 97 -8.18 4.47 -0.29
CA SER A 97 -6.85 5.00 -0.63
C SER A 97 -6.97 6.08 -1.69
N ARG A 98 -6.37 7.24 -1.42
CA ARG A 98 -6.42 8.45 -2.26
C ARG A 98 -5.20 8.53 -3.18
N ARG A 99 -5.44 8.75 -4.47
CA ARG A 99 -4.35 8.85 -5.47
C ARG A 99 -3.51 10.11 -5.26
N GLU A 100 -4.11 11.19 -4.81
CA GLU A 100 -3.44 12.48 -4.58
C GLU A 100 -2.31 12.34 -3.55
N ARG A 101 -2.35 11.30 -2.71
CA ARG A 101 -1.33 10.98 -1.72
C ARG A 101 -0.16 10.16 -2.28
N CYS A 102 -0.34 9.51 -3.42
CA CYS A 102 0.75 8.91 -4.19
C CYS A 102 0.41 8.86 -5.69
N PRO A 103 0.62 9.97 -6.43
CA PRO A 103 0.27 10.03 -7.83
C PRO A 103 1.34 9.32 -8.66
N VAL A 104 1.05 8.08 -9.07
CA VAL A 104 1.95 7.26 -9.90
C VAL A 104 1.32 6.87 -11.22
N VAL A 105 2.17 6.38 -12.11
CA VAL A 105 1.83 5.68 -13.35
C VAL A 105 2.28 4.23 -13.29
N TRP A 106 1.52 3.30 -13.88
CA TRP A 106 1.91 1.91 -13.99
C TRP A 106 1.95 1.45 -15.45
N LYS A 107 3.14 1.03 -15.90
CA LYS A 107 3.45 0.69 -17.30
C LYS A 107 2.88 -0.64 -17.78
N PHE A 108 2.23 -1.42 -16.92
CA PHE A 108 1.69 -2.72 -17.32
C PHE A 108 0.40 -2.57 -18.14
N SER A 109 0.34 -3.27 -19.27
CA SER A 109 -0.86 -3.52 -20.05
C SER A 109 -1.05 -5.04 -20.19
N PRO A 110 -2.22 -5.61 -19.85
CA PRO A 110 -2.48 -7.04 -20.04
C PRO A 110 -2.50 -7.46 -21.52
N SER A 111 -2.69 -6.50 -22.43
CA SER A 111 -2.83 -6.73 -23.86
C SER A 111 -1.47 -6.65 -24.58
N ASN A 112 -0.77 -7.79 -24.64
CA ASN A 112 0.10 -8.11 -25.78
C ASN A 112 -0.70 -8.60 -27.00
N TYR A 113 -2.04 -8.52 -26.97
CA TYR A 113 -2.89 -8.80 -28.11
C TYR A 113 -3.32 -7.49 -28.78
N ILE A 114 -2.70 -7.24 -29.94
CA ILE A 114 -3.05 -6.27 -30.98
C ILE A 114 -2.62 -4.82 -30.71
N ASN A 115 -1.43 -4.46 -31.22
CA ASN A 115 -1.13 -3.23 -31.98
C ASN A 115 -1.94 -1.96 -31.67
N ARG A 116 -2.11 -1.64 -30.39
CA ARG A 116 -2.30 -0.28 -29.91
C ARG A 116 -1.37 -0.13 -28.74
N GLU A 117 -0.20 0.41 -29.04
CA GLU A 117 0.59 1.17 -28.11
C GLU A 117 -0.29 2.29 -27.50
N GLN A 118 -1.13 1.96 -26.53
CA GLN A 118 -1.57 2.91 -25.52
C GLN A 118 -0.37 3.16 -24.61
N PHE A 119 0.69 3.72 -25.17
CA PHE A 119 1.68 4.39 -24.36
C PHE A 119 0.93 5.51 -23.64
N LEU A 120 1.08 5.53 -22.31
CA LEU A 120 0.72 6.73 -21.55
C LEU A 120 1.37 7.92 -22.28
N PRO A 121 0.60 8.97 -22.61
CA PRO A 121 1.14 10.17 -23.23
C PRO A 121 2.46 10.59 -22.57
N ASP A 122 3.48 10.96 -23.36
CA ASP A 122 4.83 11.25 -22.85
C ASP A 122 4.81 12.28 -21.71
N ASN A 123 3.92 13.27 -21.80
CA ASN A 123 3.70 14.27 -20.75
C ASN A 123 3.26 13.66 -19.41
N ILE A 124 2.51 12.55 -19.40
CA ILE A 124 2.08 11.83 -18.19
C ILE A 124 3.24 11.00 -17.63
N LEU A 125 4.02 10.35 -18.50
CA LEU A 125 5.21 9.58 -18.09
C LEU A 125 6.31 10.45 -17.49
N THR A 126 6.44 11.70 -17.94
CA THR A 126 7.40 12.66 -17.37
C THR A 126 6.89 13.32 -16.09
N SER A 127 5.57 13.38 -15.88
CA SER A 127 4.97 14.12 -14.76
C SER A 127 4.81 13.30 -13.47
N TYR A 128 4.83 11.96 -13.55
CA TYR A 128 4.57 11.10 -12.40
C TYR A 128 5.59 9.97 -12.28
N PRO A 129 6.00 9.61 -11.04
CA PRO A 129 6.86 8.45 -10.84
C PRO A 129 6.17 7.14 -11.24
N ILE A 130 6.97 6.20 -11.71
CA ILE A 130 6.51 4.86 -12.07
C ILE A 130 6.32 4.04 -10.80
N ALA A 131 5.16 3.41 -10.65
CA ALA A 131 4.87 2.46 -9.59
C ALA A 131 5.90 1.31 -9.60
N LYS A 132 6.57 1.08 -8.46
CA LYS A 132 7.58 0.03 -8.28
C LYS A 132 7.01 -1.18 -7.55
N LEU A 133 6.11 -0.95 -6.59
CA LEU A 133 5.44 -2.01 -5.84
C LEU A 133 3.98 -1.63 -5.60
N LEU A 134 3.08 -2.51 -6.07
CA LEU A 134 1.64 -2.44 -5.82
C LEU A 134 1.32 -3.34 -4.63
N HIS A 135 0.74 -2.75 -3.59
CA HIS A 135 0.34 -3.44 -2.39
C HIS A 135 -1.19 -3.57 -2.36
N PHE A 136 -1.68 -4.79 -2.61
CA PHE A 136 -3.10 -5.12 -2.50
C PHE A 136 -3.52 -5.28 -1.04
N ASN A 137 -3.58 -4.16 -0.31
CA ASN A 137 -3.91 -4.08 1.13
C ASN A 137 -5.41 -4.12 1.44
N ALA A 138 -6.21 -4.80 0.63
CA ALA A 138 -7.61 -5.09 0.93
C ALA A 138 -7.73 -6.30 1.89
N HIS A 139 -8.82 -6.34 2.68
CA HIS A 139 -9.13 -7.48 3.55
C HIS A 139 -9.39 -8.76 2.75
N VAL A 140 -10.18 -8.65 1.67
CA VAL A 140 -10.48 -9.79 0.80
C VAL A 140 -9.43 -9.84 -0.31
N LYS A 141 -8.66 -10.92 -0.31
CA LYS A 141 -7.56 -11.14 -1.26
C LYS A 141 -8.03 -11.82 -2.55
N PRO A 142 -7.38 -11.62 -3.70
CA PRO A 142 -7.83 -12.18 -4.98
C PRO A 142 -7.88 -13.71 -5.03
N GLU A 143 -7.11 -14.38 -4.18
CA GLU A 143 -7.08 -15.83 -3.97
C GLU A 143 -8.46 -16.38 -3.62
N TYR A 144 -9.27 -15.62 -2.85
CA TYR A 144 -10.61 -16.06 -2.41
C TYR A 144 -11.58 -16.29 -3.56
N PHE A 145 -11.36 -15.62 -4.69
CA PHE A 145 -12.24 -15.71 -5.85
C PHE A 145 -11.69 -16.63 -6.93
N PHE A 146 -10.53 -17.26 -6.74
CA PHE A 146 -10.00 -18.19 -7.73
C PHE A 146 -10.84 -19.51 -7.75
N PRO A 147 -11.13 -20.11 -8.92
CA PRO A 147 -10.71 -19.74 -10.28
C PRO A 147 -11.62 -18.73 -10.98
N THR A 148 -12.73 -18.32 -10.37
CA THR A 148 -13.75 -17.44 -10.97
C THR A 148 -13.50 -15.97 -10.62
N PRO A 149 -12.78 -15.20 -11.44
CA PRO A 149 -12.34 -13.85 -11.09
C PRO A 149 -13.52 -12.94 -10.75
N LEU A 150 -13.34 -12.04 -9.78
CA LEU A 150 -14.25 -10.92 -9.59
C LEU A 150 -14.43 -10.17 -10.92
N ARG A 151 -15.68 -10.07 -11.39
CA ARG A 151 -16.01 -9.25 -12.56
C ARG A 151 -16.03 -7.78 -12.12
N PHE A 152 -15.13 -6.99 -12.70
CA PHE A 152 -15.17 -5.54 -12.55
C PHE A 152 -16.01 -4.93 -13.68
N PRO A 153 -16.93 -3.99 -13.39
CA PRO A 153 -17.71 -3.32 -14.42
C PRO A 153 -16.80 -2.70 -15.48
N SER A 154 -17.06 -2.81 -16.78
CA SER A 154 -16.26 -2.07 -17.77
C SER A 154 -16.35 -0.57 -17.48
N THR A 155 -15.23 0.13 -17.56
CA THR A 155 -15.24 1.59 -17.62
C THR A 155 -16.04 1.99 -18.85
N THR A 156 -17.06 2.83 -18.67
CA THR A 156 -17.62 3.59 -19.79
C THR A 156 -16.53 4.54 -20.28
N ASP A 157 -16.19 4.45 -21.56
CA ASP A 157 -15.26 5.37 -22.23
C ASP A 157 -15.58 6.82 -21.84
N GLY A 158 -14.64 7.51 -21.18
CA GLY A 158 -14.74 8.96 -20.92
C GLY A 158 -14.44 9.43 -19.50
N MET A 159 -14.45 8.57 -18.48
CA MET A 159 -13.93 8.95 -17.16
C MET A 159 -12.42 8.74 -17.14
N ASN A 160 -11.63 9.82 -17.12
CA ASN A 160 -10.15 9.86 -16.95
C ASN A 160 -9.56 8.58 -16.34
N GLU A 161 -9.33 7.61 -17.22
CA GLU A 161 -9.24 6.19 -16.87
C GLU A 161 -7.96 5.88 -16.10
N PHE A 162 -6.97 6.76 -16.25
CA PHE A 162 -5.63 6.66 -15.69
C PHE A 162 -5.53 7.10 -14.22
N HIS A 163 -6.64 7.50 -13.57
CA HIS A 163 -6.58 8.37 -12.37
C HIS A 163 -7.19 7.83 -11.06
N SER A 164 -7.81 6.65 -11.00
CA SER A 164 -8.38 6.14 -9.73
C SER A 164 -7.63 4.95 -9.16
N THR A 165 -7.59 4.83 -7.83
CA THR A 165 -7.12 3.62 -7.12
C THR A 165 -7.86 2.37 -7.61
N ILE A 166 -9.15 2.50 -7.93
CA ILE A 166 -9.98 1.42 -8.50
C ILE A 166 -9.38 0.90 -9.81
N HIS A 167 -8.91 1.78 -10.70
CA HIS A 167 -8.28 1.37 -11.96
C HIS A 167 -6.99 0.58 -11.71
N LEU A 168 -6.12 1.05 -10.81
CA LEU A 168 -4.91 0.31 -10.44
C LEU A 168 -5.23 -1.06 -9.83
N SER A 169 -6.24 -1.14 -8.96
CA SER A 169 -6.73 -2.41 -8.40
C SER A 169 -7.23 -3.37 -9.49
N ARG A 170 -7.94 -2.86 -10.51
CA ARG A 170 -8.41 -3.68 -11.64
C ARG A 170 -7.25 -4.24 -12.46
N LYS A 171 -6.31 -3.38 -12.85
CA LYS A 171 -5.11 -3.82 -13.59
C LYS A 171 -4.31 -4.84 -12.77
N TYR A 172 -4.20 -4.63 -11.45
CA TYR A 172 -3.51 -5.55 -10.56
C TYR A 172 -4.16 -6.93 -10.61
N LEU A 173 -5.49 -6.99 -10.53
CA LEU A 173 -6.24 -8.24 -10.56
C LEU A 173 -6.16 -8.94 -11.91
N GLN A 174 -6.22 -8.19 -13.02
CA GLN A 174 -6.01 -8.74 -14.36
C GLN A 174 -4.64 -9.40 -14.48
N LEU A 175 -3.57 -8.72 -14.03
CA LEU A 175 -2.22 -9.30 -13.99
C LEU A 175 -2.17 -10.54 -13.09
N TYR A 176 -2.70 -10.45 -11.87
CA TYR A 176 -2.69 -11.54 -10.91
C TYR A 176 -3.34 -12.81 -11.49
N TYR A 177 -4.55 -12.71 -12.04
CA TYR A 177 -5.24 -13.88 -12.60
C TYR A 177 -4.56 -14.41 -13.87
N HIS A 178 -3.99 -13.53 -14.69
CA HIS A 178 -3.17 -13.95 -15.84
C HIS A 178 -1.95 -14.74 -15.37
N LEU A 179 -1.19 -14.25 -14.39
CA LEU A 179 -0.03 -14.96 -13.85
C LEU A 179 -0.43 -16.27 -13.16
N ARG A 180 -1.56 -16.30 -12.47
CA ARG A 180 -2.04 -17.48 -11.75
C ARG A 180 -2.50 -18.62 -12.66
N SER A 181 -2.96 -18.30 -13.87
CA SER A 181 -3.33 -19.29 -14.88
C SER A 181 -2.14 -19.78 -15.72
N MET A 182 -0.95 -19.17 -15.59
CA MET A 182 0.24 -19.62 -16.32
C MET A 182 0.66 -21.02 -15.87
N ASN A 183 1.02 -21.85 -16.84
CA ASN A 183 1.57 -23.17 -16.57
C ASN A 183 2.90 -23.06 -15.79
N ARG A 184 2.99 -23.79 -14.67
CA ARG A 184 4.17 -23.79 -13.79
C ARG A 184 5.19 -24.88 -14.13
N HIS A 185 4.96 -25.69 -15.17
CA HIS A 185 5.82 -26.81 -15.54
C HIS A 185 7.27 -26.39 -15.84
N CYS A 186 7.53 -25.14 -16.22
CA CYS A 186 8.89 -24.62 -16.40
C CYS A 186 9.59 -24.20 -15.10
N PHE A 187 8.89 -24.19 -13.95
CA PHE A 187 9.40 -23.72 -12.65
C PHE A 187 9.42 -24.80 -11.57
N ILE A 188 9.03 -26.04 -11.92
CA ILE A 188 9.03 -27.23 -11.05
C ILE A 188 10.00 -28.23 -11.67
#